data_AF-A0A3D5V0A1-F1
#
_entry.id   AF-A0A3D5V0A1-F1
#
_cell.length_a   1.000
_cell.length_b   1.000
_cell.length_c   1.000
_cell.angle_alpha   90.00
_cell.angle_beta   90.00
_cell.angle_gamma   90.00
#
_symmetry.space_group_name_H-M   'P 1'
#
loop_
_entity.id
_entity.type
_entity.pdbx_description
1 polymer ?
#
loop_
_entity_poly.entity_id
_entity_poly.type
_entity_poly.pdbx_seq_one_letter_code
_entity_poly.pdbx_strand_id
1 'polypeptide(L)'
;KGILLKSGEELEADVIVTATGLNLKVLGGLDLTVDGRHVDFPQTMSYKGMMYSDVPNFASAFGYTNASWTLKCDLTCEYVCRLINHMDDKGMKQATPRLRDGSVEEEPWLDFASGYVQRSVDKFPKQGSKKPWKLYQNYALDIMAMK
;
A
#
# COMPACT_ATOMS: atom_id res chain seq x y z
N LYS A 1 -39.55 11.21 -3.36
CA LYS A 1 -38.97 11.02 -4.72
C LYS A 1 -37.74 10.14 -4.54
N GLY A 2 -37.66 9.01 -5.23
CA GLY A 2 -36.60 8.02 -5.04
C GLY A 2 -35.75 7.76 -6.28
N ILE A 3 -35.67 6.51 -6.77
CA ILE A 3 -34.80 6.13 -7.90
C ILE A 3 -35.64 5.76 -9.14
N LEU A 4 -35.47 6.49 -10.23
CA LEU A 4 -36.03 6.11 -11.54
C LEU A 4 -35.14 5.06 -12.21
N LEU A 5 -35.70 3.87 -12.44
CA LEU A 5 -35.02 2.76 -13.09
C LEU A 5 -35.02 2.93 -14.62
N LYS A 6 -34.12 2.20 -15.31
CA LYS A 6 -34.11 2.15 -16.78
C LYS A 6 -35.42 1.61 -17.39
N SER A 7 -36.21 0.87 -16.61
CA SER A 7 -37.55 0.40 -16.99
C SER A 7 -38.61 1.51 -17.03
N GLY A 8 -38.32 2.69 -16.46
CA GLY A 8 -39.28 3.78 -16.26
C GLY A 8 -40.05 3.72 -14.94
N GLU A 9 -39.84 2.70 -14.12
CA GLU A 9 -40.40 2.58 -12.77
C GLU A 9 -39.65 3.49 -11.78
N GLU A 10 -40.38 4.23 -10.94
CA GLU A 10 -39.79 4.97 -9.81
C GLU A 10 -39.91 4.14 -8.53
N LEU A 11 -38.76 3.81 -7.94
CA LEU A 11 -38.69 3.27 -6.59
C LEU A 11 -38.80 4.43 -5.60
N GLU A 12 -39.91 4.56 -4.88
CA GLU A 12 -40.03 5.56 -3.82
C GLU A 12 -39.06 5.26 -2.66
N ALA A 13 -38.42 6.30 -2.13
CA ALA A 13 -37.52 6.18 -1.00
C ALA A 13 -37.59 7.45 -0.15
N ASP A 14 -37.58 7.26 1.17
CA ASP A 14 -37.41 8.34 2.15
C ASP A 14 -35.93 8.69 2.34
N VAL A 15 -35.04 7.68 2.22
CA VAL A 15 -33.59 7.82 2.39
C VAL A 15 -32.85 6.96 1.37
N ILE A 16 -31.79 7.52 0.79
CA ILE A 16 -30.87 6.81 -0.12
C ILE A 16 -29.49 6.78 0.52
N VAL A 17 -28.90 5.58 0.64
CA VAL A 17 -27.53 5.36 1.11
C VAL A 17 -26.69 4.87 -0.05
N THR A 18 -25.69 5.66 -0.46
CA THR A 18 -24.93 5.37 -1.68
C THR A 18 -23.88 4.27 -1.49
N ALA A 19 -23.24 4.20 -0.32
CA ALA A 19 -22.24 3.18 0.05
C ALA A 19 -21.25 2.79 -1.09
N THR A 20 -20.86 3.75 -1.95
CA THR A 20 -20.12 3.50 -3.21
C THR A 20 -18.62 3.29 -3.05
N GLY A 21 -18.15 3.09 -1.82
CA GLY A 21 -16.74 2.89 -1.48
C GLY A 21 -15.91 4.18 -1.53
N LEU A 22 -14.61 4.03 -1.82
CA LEU A 22 -13.60 5.09 -1.67
C LEU A 22 -12.98 5.50 -3.02
N ASN A 23 -12.42 6.71 -3.06
CA ASN A 23 -11.42 7.08 -4.07
C ASN A 23 -10.05 6.92 -3.44
N LEU A 24 -9.36 5.84 -3.78
CA LEU A 24 -8.07 5.54 -3.17
C LEU A 24 -6.99 6.48 -3.71
N LYS A 25 -6.21 7.05 -2.79
CA LYS A 25 -5.05 7.89 -3.10
C LYS A 25 -3.81 7.28 -2.48
N VAL A 26 -2.80 7.02 -3.31
CA VAL A 26 -1.47 6.61 -2.82
C VAL A 26 -0.96 7.68 -1.86
N LEU A 27 -0.58 7.26 -0.66
CA LEU A 27 -0.07 8.15 0.39
C LEU A 27 -0.93 9.40 0.67
N GLY A 28 -2.26 9.28 0.53
CA GLY A 28 -3.16 10.42 0.73
C GLY A 28 -3.10 11.49 -0.37
N GLY A 29 -2.40 11.23 -1.48
CA GLY A 29 -2.23 12.16 -2.59
C GLY A 29 -0.99 13.05 -2.47
N LEU A 30 -0.01 12.64 -1.67
CA LEU A 30 1.29 13.30 -1.62
C LEU A 30 2.00 13.23 -2.99
N ASP A 31 2.58 14.36 -3.39
CA ASP A 31 3.54 14.42 -4.49
C ASP A 31 4.94 14.20 -3.92
N LEU A 32 5.62 13.16 -4.40
CA LEU A 32 6.92 12.74 -3.89
C LEU A 32 7.96 12.86 -5.00
N THR A 33 9.11 13.45 -4.67
CA THR A 33 10.26 13.55 -5.58
C THR A 33 11.52 13.02 -4.94
N VAL A 34 12.38 12.36 -5.73
CA VAL A 34 13.75 11.97 -5.36
C VAL A 34 14.71 12.64 -6.34
N ASP A 35 15.66 13.42 -5.82
CA ASP A 35 16.63 14.17 -6.63
C ASP A 35 15.99 15.02 -7.75
N GLY A 36 14.85 15.64 -7.44
CA GLY A 36 14.07 16.47 -8.37
C GLY A 36 13.23 15.71 -9.39
N ARG A 37 13.19 14.37 -9.33
CA ARG A 37 12.36 13.52 -10.20
C ARG A 37 11.13 13.02 -9.46
N HIS A 38 9.95 13.16 -10.06
CA HIS A 38 8.71 12.62 -9.52
C HIS A 38 8.78 11.10 -9.38
N VAL A 39 8.27 10.59 -8.26
CA VAL A 39 8.16 9.15 -7.99
C VAL A 39 6.85 8.65 -8.57
N ASP A 40 6.95 7.90 -9.66
CA ASP A 40 5.80 7.20 -10.25
C ASP A 40 5.53 5.90 -9.46
N PHE A 41 4.67 5.98 -8.45
CA PHE A 41 4.35 4.85 -7.57
C PHE A 41 3.99 3.55 -8.30
N PRO A 42 3.16 3.55 -9.36
CA PRO A 42 2.93 2.39 -10.23
C PRO A 42 4.17 1.63 -10.70
N GLN A 43 5.30 2.33 -10.84
CA GLN A 43 6.59 1.76 -11.27
C GLN A 43 7.49 1.36 -10.10
N THR A 44 7.03 1.59 -8.86
CA THR A 44 7.73 1.18 -7.65
C THR A 44 7.21 -0.16 -7.14
N MET A 45 8.06 -0.89 -6.43
CA MET A 45 7.70 -2.10 -5.72
C MET A 45 7.76 -1.90 -4.21
N SER A 46 6.73 -2.33 -3.52
CA SER A 46 6.61 -2.26 -2.07
C SER A 46 7.59 -3.22 -1.39
N TYR A 47 8.48 -2.68 -0.55
CA TYR A 47 9.39 -3.43 0.29
C TYR A 47 8.79 -3.58 1.68
N LYS A 48 8.58 -4.84 2.11
CA LYS A 48 7.94 -5.25 3.37
C LYS A 48 6.56 -4.60 3.63
N GLY A 49 5.89 -4.13 2.57
CA GLY A 49 4.58 -3.48 2.71
C GLY A 49 4.63 -2.04 3.22
N MET A 50 5.80 -1.39 3.28
CA MET A 50 5.92 -0.07 3.93
C MET A 50 6.91 0.90 3.24
N MET A 51 7.99 0.41 2.61
CA MET A 51 8.92 1.24 1.83
C MET A 51 8.71 0.99 0.34
N TYR A 52 9.33 1.79 -0.53
CA TYR A 52 9.18 1.67 -2.00
C TYR A 52 10.54 1.58 -2.67
N SER A 53 10.67 0.71 -3.67
CA SER A 53 11.90 0.55 -4.43
C SER A 53 12.43 1.91 -4.91
N ASP A 54 13.73 2.12 -4.75
CA ASP A 54 14.46 3.31 -5.19
C ASP A 54 14.08 4.61 -4.46
N VAL A 55 13.17 4.57 -3.48
CA VAL A 55 12.81 5.71 -2.62
C VAL A 55 13.58 5.64 -1.30
N PRO A 56 14.50 6.58 -1.03
CA PRO A 56 15.31 6.57 0.17
C PRO A 56 14.56 7.06 1.41
N ASN A 57 14.82 6.44 2.56
CA ASN A 57 14.39 6.90 3.89
C ASN A 57 12.88 7.20 4.01
N PHE A 58 12.05 6.57 3.19
CA PHE A 58 10.61 6.78 3.19
C PHE A 58 9.88 5.47 3.54
N ALA A 59 9.06 5.54 4.58
CA ALA A 59 8.19 4.46 5.01
C ALA A 59 6.77 4.98 5.24
N SER A 60 5.77 4.16 4.93
CA SER A 60 4.37 4.42 5.20
C SER A 60 3.72 3.23 5.90
N ALA A 61 2.71 3.51 6.72
CA ALA A 61 1.91 2.48 7.35
C ALA A 61 0.63 2.26 6.53
N PHE A 62 0.43 1.04 6.07
CA PHE A 62 -0.83 0.59 5.50
C PHE A 62 -1.30 -0.66 6.26
N GLY A 63 -2.57 -0.70 6.64
CA GLY A 63 -3.12 -1.77 7.45
C GLY A 63 -3.31 -3.09 6.72
N TYR A 64 -3.67 -4.12 7.47
CA TYR A 64 -4.20 -5.34 6.88
C TYR A 64 -5.58 -5.13 6.32
N THR A 65 -5.89 -5.85 5.25
CA THR A 65 -7.21 -5.75 4.64
C THR A 65 -8.18 -6.82 5.12
N ASN A 66 -7.66 -7.87 5.76
CA ASN A 66 -8.39 -8.98 6.36
C ASN A 66 -8.20 -9.06 7.89
N ALA A 67 -7.48 -8.11 8.50
CA ALA A 67 -7.18 -8.07 9.92
C ALA A 67 -7.10 -6.61 10.41
N SER A 68 -6.86 -6.41 11.72
CA SER A 68 -6.75 -5.07 12.28
C SER A 68 -5.61 -4.27 11.63
N TRP A 69 -5.89 -3.02 11.31
CA TRP A 69 -4.89 -2.08 10.79
C TRP A 69 -3.77 -1.82 11.80
N THR A 70 -4.12 -1.76 13.09
CA THR A 70 -3.15 -1.46 14.16
C THR A 70 -2.02 -2.48 14.22
N LEU A 71 -2.31 -3.76 13.96
CA LEU A 71 -1.29 -4.83 13.96
C LEU A 71 -0.19 -4.58 12.93
N LYS A 72 -0.55 -4.18 11.70
CA LYS A 72 0.45 -3.90 10.67
C LYS A 72 1.18 -2.58 10.95
N CYS A 73 0.48 -1.58 11.46
CA CYS A 73 1.09 -0.31 11.87
C CYS A 73 2.17 -0.54 12.93
N ASP A 74 1.92 -1.35 13.96
CA ASP A 74 2.89 -1.65 15.01
C ASP A 74 4.15 -2.31 14.42
N LEU A 75 4.00 -3.30 13.53
CA LEU A 75 5.14 -3.92 12.85
C LEU A 75 5.96 -2.90 12.04
N THR A 76 5.30 -2.03 11.29
CA THR A 76 5.97 -0.96 10.53
C THR A 76 6.73 -0.02 11.45
N CYS A 77 6.10 0.46 12.53
CA CYS A 77 6.73 1.35 13.49
C CYS A 77 7.97 0.72 14.14
N GLU A 78 7.86 -0.52 14.61
CA GLU A 78 8.99 -1.22 15.22
C GLU A 78 10.16 -1.40 14.23
N TYR A 79 9.89 -1.78 12.98
CA TYR A 79 10.93 -1.92 11.97
C TYR A 79 11.62 -0.59 11.68
N VAL A 80 10.85 0.49 11.51
CA VAL A 80 11.38 1.82 11.24
C VAL A 80 12.29 2.28 12.39
N CYS A 81 11.87 2.09 13.66
CA CYS A 81 12.72 2.40 14.80
C CYS A 81 14.03 1.59 14.81
N ARG A 82 13.97 0.28 14.52
CA ARG A 82 15.18 -0.55 14.40
C ARG A 82 16.09 -0.08 13.26
N LEU A 83 15.51 0.28 12.12
CA LEU A 83 16.26 0.75 10.95
C LEU A 83 16.98 2.07 11.26
N ILE A 84 16.28 3.03 11.89
CA ILE A 84 16.87 4.32 12.29
C ILE A 84 18.03 4.08 13.27
N ASN A 85 17.81 3.30 14.33
CA ASN A 85 18.88 2.99 15.29
C ASN A 85 20.09 2.31 14.60
N HIS A 86 19.84 1.38 13.68
CA HIS A 86 20.91 0.74 12.91
C HIS A 86 21.68 1.73 12.04
N MET A 87 20.98 2.67 11.41
CA MET A 87 21.60 3.71 10.60
C MET A 87 22.46 4.64 11.46
N ASP A 88 21.97 5.05 12.64
CA ASP A 88 22.70 5.90 13.59
C ASP A 88 23.97 5.20 14.09
N ASP A 89 23.86 3.94 14.53
CA ASP A 89 24.99 3.12 15.00
C ASP A 89 26.09 2.95 13.95
N LYS A 90 25.73 2.98 12.67
CA LYS A 90 26.63 2.76 11.53
C LYS A 90 27.04 4.06 10.81
N GLY A 91 26.54 5.22 11.25
CA GLY A 91 26.76 6.49 10.56
C GLY A 91 26.20 6.52 9.13
N MET A 92 25.16 5.74 8.85
CA MET A 92 24.52 5.68 7.54
C MET A 92 23.55 6.85 7.37
N LYS A 93 23.58 7.49 6.20
CA LYS A 93 22.67 8.60 5.87
C LYS A 93 21.40 8.15 5.14
N GLN A 94 21.43 6.94 4.57
CA GLN A 94 20.38 6.48 3.68
C GLN A 94 20.19 4.97 3.76
N ALA A 95 18.92 4.56 3.84
CA ALA A 95 18.45 3.22 3.56
C ALA A 95 17.47 3.29 2.38
N THR A 96 17.80 2.58 1.30
CA THR A 96 16.99 2.54 0.07
C THR A 96 16.79 1.09 -0.35
N PRO A 97 15.55 0.57 -0.39
CA PRO A 97 15.32 -0.75 -0.92
C PRO A 97 15.56 -0.75 -2.43
N ARG A 98 16.37 -1.69 -2.93
CA ARG A 98 16.70 -1.84 -4.35
C ARG A 98 16.35 -3.25 -4.79
N LEU A 99 15.47 -3.39 -5.79
CA LEU A 99 15.19 -4.69 -6.38
C LEU A 99 16.34 -5.06 -7.32
N ARG A 100 17.13 -6.06 -6.92
CA ARG A 100 18.24 -6.61 -7.71
C ARG A 100 18.00 -8.03 -8.18
N ASP A 101 16.98 -8.69 -7.63
CA ASP A 101 16.62 -10.07 -7.96
C ASP A 101 15.59 -10.07 -9.09
N GLY A 102 16.03 -10.42 -10.30
CA GLY A 102 15.17 -10.48 -11.49
C GLY A 102 14.17 -11.63 -11.50
N SER A 103 14.18 -12.52 -10.49
CA SER A 103 13.19 -13.59 -10.35
C SER A 103 11.99 -13.21 -9.47
N VAL A 104 11.91 -11.95 -9.01
CA VAL A 104 10.72 -11.42 -8.37
C VAL A 104 9.74 -11.00 -9.46
N GLU A 105 8.57 -11.63 -9.47
CA GLU A 105 7.48 -11.27 -10.40
C GLU A 105 6.61 -10.19 -9.76
N GLU A 106 6.05 -9.31 -10.61
CA GLU A 106 5.14 -8.27 -10.16
C GLU A 106 3.75 -8.84 -9.86
N GLU A 107 3.18 -8.41 -8.74
CA GLU A 107 1.82 -8.72 -8.33
C GLU A 107 1.09 -7.41 -7.97
N PRO A 108 -0.25 -7.37 -8.10
CA PRO A 108 -1.05 -6.25 -7.61
C PRO A 108 -0.79 -6.02 -6.12
N TRP A 109 -0.63 -4.77 -5.70
CA TRP A 109 -0.40 -4.43 -4.29
C TRP A 109 -1.57 -4.79 -3.37
N LEU A 110 -2.79 -4.78 -3.92
CA LEU A 110 -3.99 -5.27 -3.28
C LEU A 110 -4.74 -6.21 -4.22
N ASP A 111 -5.17 -7.35 -3.68
CA ASP A 111 -6.02 -8.32 -4.37
C ASP A 111 -7.44 -8.27 -3.79
N PHE A 112 -8.24 -7.28 -4.23
CA PHE A 112 -9.65 -7.12 -3.85
C PHE A 112 -10.57 -7.03 -5.04
N ALA A 113 -11.66 -7.80 -5.03
CA ALA A 113 -12.72 -7.69 -6.03
C ALA A 113 -13.57 -6.41 -5.90
N SER A 114 -13.44 -5.65 -4.81
CA SER A 114 -14.24 -4.42 -4.60
C SER A 114 -13.99 -3.40 -5.71
N GLY A 115 -15.06 -2.98 -6.40
CA GLY A 115 -14.95 -2.09 -7.55
C GLY A 115 -14.22 -0.77 -7.26
N TYR A 116 -14.31 -0.24 -6.04
CA TYR A 116 -13.59 0.99 -5.68
C TYR A 116 -12.06 0.82 -5.61
N VAL A 117 -11.58 -0.39 -5.28
CA VAL A 117 -10.16 -0.75 -5.32
C VAL A 117 -9.73 -0.93 -6.78
N GLN A 118 -10.50 -1.70 -7.55
CA GLN A 118 -10.21 -1.99 -8.95
C GLN A 118 -10.11 -0.72 -9.82
N ARG A 119 -10.84 0.35 -9.49
CA ARG A 119 -10.74 1.65 -10.16
C ARG A 119 -9.43 2.40 -9.95
N SER A 120 -8.63 2.02 -8.96
CA SER A 120 -7.45 2.80 -8.53
C SER A 120 -6.19 1.98 -8.36
N VAL A 121 -6.26 0.64 -8.31
CA VAL A 121 -5.13 -0.25 -7.98
C VAL A 121 -3.96 -0.15 -8.95
N ASP A 122 -4.23 0.23 -10.19
CA ASP A 122 -3.23 0.53 -11.22
C ASP A 122 -2.34 1.74 -10.86
N LYS A 123 -2.85 2.65 -10.03
CA LYS A 123 -2.14 3.83 -9.53
C LYS A 123 -1.26 3.54 -8.32
N PHE A 124 -1.40 2.37 -7.70
CA PHE A 124 -0.63 1.97 -6.53
C PHE A 124 0.69 1.31 -6.92
N PRO A 125 1.68 1.26 -6.00
CA PRO A 125 2.86 0.42 -6.16
C PRO A 125 2.50 -1.02 -6.52
N LYS A 126 3.47 -1.78 -7.02
CA LYS A 126 3.37 -3.24 -7.11
C LYS A 126 3.83 -3.87 -5.80
N GLN A 127 3.51 -5.15 -5.62
CA GLN A 127 4.27 -6.00 -4.70
C GLN A 127 4.98 -7.08 -5.51
N GLY A 128 5.94 -7.77 -4.89
CA GLY A 128 6.66 -8.87 -5.52
C GLY A 128 6.08 -10.23 -5.13
N SER A 129 6.40 -11.26 -5.91
CA SER A 129 5.97 -12.65 -5.67
C SER A 129 6.55 -13.30 -4.41
N LYS A 130 7.59 -12.71 -3.80
CA LYS A 130 8.31 -13.28 -2.64
C LYS A 130 8.92 -12.22 -1.72
N LYS A 131 9.29 -12.65 -0.51
CA LYS A 131 9.99 -11.80 0.47
C LYS A 131 11.31 -11.25 -0.11
N PRO A 132 11.70 -10.02 0.24
CA PRO A 132 11.01 -9.06 1.12
C PRO A 132 9.97 -8.18 0.40
N TRP A 133 9.65 -8.45 -0.87
CA TRP A 133 8.78 -7.61 -1.71
C TRP A 133 7.29 -7.99 -1.63
N LYS A 134 6.96 -9.10 -0.96
CA LYS A 134 5.59 -9.57 -0.74
C LYS A 134 5.07 -9.20 0.65
N LEU A 135 3.83 -8.69 0.70
CA LEU A 135 3.07 -8.54 1.95
C LEU A 135 1.99 -9.63 1.98
N TYR A 136 2.07 -10.55 2.95
CA TYR A 136 1.22 -11.75 2.93
C TYR A 136 -0.21 -11.51 3.42
N GLN A 137 -0.53 -10.31 3.91
CA GLN A 137 -1.77 -10.03 4.62
C GLN A 137 -2.00 -11.05 5.75
N ASN A 138 -0.90 -11.44 6.42
CA ASN A 138 -0.89 -12.47 7.44
C ASN A 138 0.14 -12.08 8.51
N TYR A 139 -0.37 -11.78 9.69
CA TYR A 139 0.42 -11.25 10.80
C TYR A 139 1.63 -12.12 11.16
N ALA A 140 1.46 -13.45 11.27
CA ALA A 140 2.55 -14.34 11.63
C ALA A 140 3.65 -14.41 10.56
N LEU A 141 3.28 -14.51 9.28
CA LEU A 141 4.23 -14.53 8.17
C LEU A 141 4.97 -13.20 8.02
N ASP A 142 4.28 -12.09 8.29
CA ASP A 142 4.82 -10.74 8.18
C ASP A 142 5.71 -10.39 9.37
N ILE A 143 5.44 -10.85 10.60
CA ILE A 143 6.40 -10.74 11.72
C ILE A 143 7.75 -11.32 11.31
N MET A 144 7.78 -12.51 10.72
CA MET A 144 9.03 -13.14 10.28
C MET A 144 9.69 -12.35 9.14
N ALA A 145 8.90 -11.73 8.26
CA ALA A 145 9.42 -10.88 7.19
C ALA A 145 9.92 -9.52 7.70
N MET A 146 9.51 -9.10 8.90
CA MET A 146 9.81 -7.80 9.51
C MET A 146 10.87 -7.88 10.62
N LYS A 147 11.30 -9.07 11.03
CA LYS A 147 12.48 -9.23 11.88
C LYS A 147 13.78 -8.98 11.13
#